data_AF-A0A116PZD0-F1
#
_entry.id   AF-A0A116PZD0-F1
#
_cell.length_a   1.000
_cell.length_b   1.000
_cell.length_c   1.000
_cell.angle_alpha   90.00
_cell.angle_beta   90.00
_cell.angle_gamma   90.00
#
_symmetry.space_group_name_H-M   'P 1'
#
loop_
_entity.id
_entity.type
_entity.pdbx_description
1 polymer ?
#
loop_
_entity_poly.entity_id
_entity_poly.type
_entity_poly.pdbx_seq_one_letter_code
_entity_poly.pdbx_strand_id
1 'polypeptide(L)'
;MVTATEELISQHYEHLTDKPFFPQLVQYMTSGPMIAGIIEGPEVIKSWRDMMGATNPVNALPGTIRGDFATAPVEGIVANVVHGSDSAEAAEREIGLWLGK
;
A
#
# COMPACT_ATOMS: atom_id res chain seq x y z
N MET A 1 -7.73 -7.40 10.83
CA MET A 1 -8.42 -7.57 9.53
C MET A 1 -9.45 -6.47 9.42
N VAL A 2 -9.43 -5.74 8.31
CA VAL A 2 -10.32 -4.60 8.04
C VAL A 2 -10.81 -4.71 6.60
N THR A 3 -12.02 -4.23 6.32
CA THR A 3 -12.51 -4.03 4.96
C THR A 3 -12.56 -2.53 4.74
N ALA A 4 -11.79 -2.04 3.77
CA ALA A 4 -11.72 -0.60 3.51
C ALA A 4 -12.99 -0.10 2.81
N THR A 5 -13.41 1.11 3.16
CA THR A 5 -14.47 1.83 2.43
C THR A 5 -13.84 2.68 1.32
N GLU A 6 -14.62 3.01 0.29
CA GLU A 6 -14.16 3.92 -0.76
C GLU A 6 -13.73 5.29 -0.19
N GLU A 7 -14.45 5.77 0.83
CA GLU A 7 -14.11 7.01 1.55
C GLU A 7 -12.74 6.93 2.23
N LEU A 8 -12.46 5.82 2.93
CA LEU A 8 -11.17 5.62 3.59
C LEU A 8 -10.02 5.54 2.58
N ILE A 9 -10.21 4.82 1.48
CA ILE A 9 -9.22 4.73 0.39
C ILE A 9 -9.00 6.09 -0.27
N SER A 10 -10.07 6.88 -0.44
CA SER A 10 -9.97 8.21 -1.03
C SER A 10 -9.23 9.21 -0.14
N GLN A 11 -9.44 9.14 1.18
CA GLN A 11 -8.66 9.93 2.13
C GLN A 11 -7.19 9.48 2.15
N HIS A 12 -6.93 8.17 2.09
CA HIS A 12 -5.56 7.66 2.09
C HIS A 12 -4.78 8.05 0.83
N TYR A 13 -5.42 7.99 -0.34
CA TYR A 13 -4.84 8.34 -1.63
C TYR A 13 -5.35 9.69 -2.17
N GLU A 14 -5.59 10.67 -1.29
CA GLU A 14 -6.13 12.00 -1.65
C GLU A 14 -5.33 12.66 -2.79
N HIS A 15 -4.01 12.53 -2.76
CA HIS A 15 -3.10 13.06 -3.79
C HIS A 15 -3.20 12.36 -5.17
N LEU A 16 -3.97 11.29 -5.28
CA LEU A 16 -4.15 10.50 -6.50
C LEU A 16 -5.57 10.58 -7.07
N THR A 17 -6.51 11.27 -6.42
CA THR A 17 -7.94 11.27 -6.81
C THR A 17 -8.18 11.72 -8.25
N ASP A 18 -7.34 12.63 -8.76
CA ASP A 18 -7.43 13.16 -10.13
C ASP A 18 -6.75 12.28 -11.18
N LYS A 19 -6.16 11.15 -10.79
CA LYS A 19 -5.45 10.27 -11.72
C LYS A 19 -6.43 9.33 -12.44
N PRO A 20 -6.22 9.06 -13.74
CA PRO A 20 -7.13 8.21 -14.52
C PRO A 20 -7.23 6.77 -14.00
N PHE A 21 -6.21 6.28 -13.30
CA PHE A 21 -6.18 4.95 -12.69
C PHE A 21 -6.85 4.90 -11.30
N PHE A 22 -7.23 6.03 -10.71
CA PHE A 22 -7.76 6.09 -9.35
C PHE A 22 -9.04 5.27 -9.14
N PRO A 23 -10.02 5.27 -10.06
CA PRO A 23 -11.21 4.42 -9.90
C PRO A 23 -10.88 2.93 -9.80
N GLN A 24 -9.88 2.46 -10.57
CA GLN A 24 -9.43 1.06 -10.52
C GLN A 24 -8.67 0.75 -9.22
N LEU A 25 -7.88 1.72 -8.71
CA LEU A 25 -7.22 1.61 -7.41
C LEU A 25 -8.24 1.44 -6.27
N VAL A 26 -9.29 2.27 -6.26
CA VAL A 26 -10.37 2.17 -5.28
C VAL A 26 -11.04 0.81 -5.37
N GLN A 27 -11.45 0.38 -6.56
CA GLN A 27 -12.07 -0.92 -6.78
C GLN A 27 -11.21 -2.08 -6.31
N TYR A 28 -9.89 -2.04 -6.58
CA TYR A 28 -8.96 -3.08 -6.14
C TYR A 28 -8.85 -3.12 -4.60
N MET A 29 -8.64 -1.97 -3.97
CA MET A 29 -8.47 -1.87 -2.51
C MET A 29 -9.74 -2.20 -1.72
N THR A 30 -10.93 -2.06 -2.31
CA THR A 30 -12.21 -2.43 -1.68
C THR A 30 -12.71 -3.83 -2.07
N SER A 31 -11.99 -4.55 -2.94
CA SER A 31 -12.42 -5.87 -3.44
C SER A 31 -12.38 -7.00 -2.41
N GLY A 32 -11.71 -6.80 -1.27
CA GLY A 32 -11.57 -7.83 -0.24
C GLY A 32 -11.02 -7.30 1.09
N PRO A 33 -10.98 -8.18 2.12
CA PRO A 33 -10.41 -7.82 3.41
C PRO A 33 -8.89 -7.67 3.33
N MET A 34 -8.34 -6.79 4.16
CA MET A 34 -6.91 -6.55 4.30
C MET A 34 -6.46 -6.57 5.76
N ILE A 35 -5.15 -6.63 5.98
CA ILE A 35 -4.54 -6.56 7.31
C ILE A 35 -3.89 -5.18 7.45
N ALA A 36 -4.49 -4.32 8.29
CA ALA A 36 -3.86 -3.10 8.76
C ALA A 36 -3.12 -3.38 10.07
N GLY A 37 -1.89 -2.87 10.19
CA GLY A 37 -1.06 -3.04 11.37
C GLY A 37 0.02 -1.95 11.46
N ILE A 38 0.60 -1.81 12.65
CA ILE A 38 1.71 -0.90 12.92
C ILE A 38 2.94 -1.77 13.16
N ILE A 39 4.02 -1.46 12.47
CA ILE A 39 5.32 -2.09 12.67
C ILE A 39 6.22 -1.06 13.34
N GLU A 40 6.87 -1.44 14.44
CA GLU A 40 7.76 -0.58 15.20
C GLU A 40 9.18 -1.15 15.18
N GLY A 41 10.17 -0.27 15.11
CA GLY A 41 11.57 -0.63 15.23
C GLY A 41 12.51 0.48 14.75
N PRO A 42 13.83 0.31 14.94
CA PRO A 42 14.83 1.21 14.38
C PRO A 42 14.75 1.23 12.85
N GLU A 43 14.80 2.42 12.24
CA GLU A 43 14.75 2.60 10.77
C GLU A 43 13.56 1.91 10.07
N VAL A 44 12.45 1.67 10.80
CA VAL A 44 11.40 0.73 10.37
C VAL A 44 10.77 1.07 9.03
N ILE A 45 10.60 2.35 8.70
CA ILE A 45 10.05 2.77 7.39
C ILE A 45 10.98 2.30 6.27
N LYS A 46 12.28 2.57 6.40
CA LYS A 46 13.26 2.16 5.40
C LYS A 46 13.34 0.63 5.33
N SER A 47 13.49 -0.04 6.48
CA SER A 47 13.58 -1.50 6.55
C SER A 47 12.35 -2.20 5.98
N TRP A 48 11.14 -1.70 6.27
CA TRP A 48 9.90 -2.23 5.71
C TRP A 48 9.84 -2.03 4.20
N ARG A 49 10.23 -0.86 3.69
CA ARG A 49 10.27 -0.61 2.24
C ARG A 49 11.26 -1.49 1.50
N ASP A 50 12.44 -1.72 2.10
CA ASP A 50 13.43 -2.66 1.57
C ASP A 50 12.87 -4.09 1.51
N MET A 51 12.15 -4.53 2.56
CA MET A 51 11.48 -5.83 2.60
C MET A 51 10.32 -5.94 1.60
N MET A 52 9.53 -4.88 1.41
CA MET A 52 8.43 -4.86 0.44
C MET A 52 8.95 -5.01 -0.99
N GLY A 53 10.07 -4.36 -1.32
CA GLY A 53 10.60 -4.29 -2.68
C GLY A 53 9.94 -3.19 -3.53
N ALA A 54 10.40 -3.05 -4.78
CA ALA A 54 9.96 -2.00 -5.70
C ALA A 54 8.44 -2.02 -5.94
N THR A 55 7.80 -0.84 -6.08
CA THR A 55 6.34 -0.73 -6.26
C THR A 55 5.83 -1.48 -7.48
N ASN A 56 6.56 -1.42 -8.60
CA ASN A 56 6.29 -2.26 -9.77
C ASN A 56 6.96 -3.64 -9.57
N PRO A 57 6.18 -4.73 -9.45
CA PRO A 57 6.72 -6.07 -9.19
C PRO A 57 7.75 -6.56 -10.21
N VAL A 58 7.68 -6.07 -11.47
CA VAL A 58 8.67 -6.39 -12.51
C VAL A 58 10.09 -5.95 -12.13
N ASN A 59 10.21 -4.92 -11.28
CA ASN A 59 11.48 -4.38 -10.80
C ASN A 59 11.81 -4.82 -9.37
N ALA A 60 10.96 -5.64 -8.73
CA ALA A 60 11.19 -6.10 -7.37
C ALA A 60 12.20 -7.26 -7.37
N LEU A 61 13.14 -7.25 -6.42
CA LEU A 61 14.17 -8.29 -6.32
C LEU A 61 13.60 -9.58 -5.70
N PRO A 62 14.10 -10.76 -6.10
CA PRO A 62 13.79 -12.02 -5.41
C PRO A 62 14.10 -11.93 -3.91
N GLY A 63 13.24 -12.50 -3.07
CA GLY A 63 13.32 -12.43 -1.60
C GLY A 63 12.61 -11.22 -0.98
N THR A 64 12.15 -10.26 -1.79
CA THR A 64 11.24 -9.21 -1.32
C THR A 64 9.79 -9.68 -1.41
N ILE A 65 8.90 -9.11 -0.60
CA ILE A 65 7.47 -9.50 -0.59
C ILE A 65 6.87 -9.36 -2.00
N ARG A 66 7.14 -8.25 -2.69
CA ARG A 66 6.62 -8.03 -4.06
C ARG A 66 7.31 -8.91 -5.09
N GLY A 67 8.61 -9.17 -4.94
CA GLY A 67 9.35 -10.05 -5.85
C GLY A 67 8.87 -11.49 -5.81
N ASP A 68 8.48 -11.97 -4.62
CA ASP A 68 8.11 -13.38 -4.43
C ASP A 68 6.60 -13.63 -4.61
N PHE A 69 5.74 -12.64 -4.31
CA PHE A 69 4.30 -12.86 -4.21
C PHE A 69 3.43 -11.98 -5.13
N ALA A 70 3.94 -10.89 -5.69
CA ALA A 70 3.15 -10.04 -6.58
C ALA A 70 3.26 -10.47 -8.04
N THR A 71 2.26 -10.11 -8.85
CA THR A 71 2.25 -10.38 -10.29
C THR A 71 2.58 -9.12 -11.09
N ALA A 72 3.04 -9.28 -12.33
CA ALA A 72 3.20 -8.17 -13.25
C ALA A 72 1.88 -7.39 -13.41
N PRO A 73 1.93 -6.06 -13.65
CA PRO A 73 0.72 -5.26 -13.83
C PRO A 73 -0.15 -5.79 -14.97
N VAL A 74 -1.45 -5.90 -14.73
CA VAL A 74 -2.45 -6.30 -15.75
C VAL A 74 -3.30 -5.08 -16.05
N GLU A 75 -3.34 -4.67 -17.32
CA GLU A 75 -4.10 -3.49 -17.79
C GLU A 75 -3.78 -2.19 -17.01
N GLY A 76 -2.53 -2.05 -16.57
CA GLY A 76 -2.06 -0.88 -15.81
C GLY A 76 -2.34 -0.93 -14.30
N ILE A 77 -3.06 -1.94 -13.81
CA ILE A 77 -3.32 -2.14 -12.39
C ILE A 77 -2.13 -2.86 -11.74
N VAL A 78 -1.60 -2.25 -10.68
CA VAL A 78 -0.47 -2.78 -9.91
C VAL A 78 -0.99 -3.46 -8.63
N ALA A 79 -1.27 -4.76 -8.71
CA ALA A 79 -1.67 -5.59 -7.57
C ALA A 79 -0.44 -6.13 -6.83
N ASN A 80 0.16 -5.32 -5.96
CA ASN A 80 1.49 -5.58 -5.39
C ASN A 80 1.50 -6.06 -3.93
N VAL A 81 0.40 -6.66 -3.45
CA VAL A 81 0.29 -7.42 -2.19
C VAL A 81 0.39 -6.61 -0.89
N VAL A 82 1.29 -5.62 -0.81
CA VAL A 82 1.65 -4.93 0.44
C VAL A 82 1.82 -3.42 0.22
N HIS A 83 1.36 -2.64 1.20
CA HIS A 83 1.56 -1.20 1.32
C HIS A 83 2.47 -0.87 2.52
N GLY A 84 3.10 0.28 2.48
CA GLY A 84 3.83 0.84 3.61
C GLY A 84 4.17 2.30 3.36
N SER A 85 4.08 3.10 4.41
CA SER A 85 4.36 4.53 4.39
C SER A 85 5.76 4.82 3.85
N ASP A 86 5.93 5.96 3.18
CA ASP A 86 7.19 6.36 2.54
C ASP A 86 8.02 7.34 3.36
N SER A 87 7.44 7.89 4.42
CA SER A 87 7.98 8.95 5.27
C SER A 87 7.36 8.88 6.67
N ALA A 88 7.97 9.57 7.64
CA ALA A 88 7.46 9.60 9.01
C ALA A 88 6.10 10.34 9.07
N GLU A 89 5.97 11.42 8.30
CA GLU A 89 4.75 12.21 8.17
C GLU A 89 3.62 11.40 7.52
N ALA A 90 3.94 10.58 6.50
CA ALA A 90 2.97 9.63 5.95
C ALA A 90 2.57 8.56 6.97
N ALA A 91 3.52 8.01 7.72
CA ALA A 91 3.24 7.01 8.73
C ALA A 91 2.29 7.54 9.81
N GLU A 92 2.54 8.73 10.36
CA GLU A 92 1.67 9.36 11.37
C GLU A 92 0.24 9.56 10.84
N ARG A 93 0.09 10.14 9.64
CA ARG A 93 -1.21 10.33 9.00
C ARG A 93 -1.94 9.00 8.76
N GLU A 94 -1.24 8.01 8.22
CA GLU A 94 -1.81 6.72 7.86
C GLU A 94 -2.21 5.91 9.11
N ILE A 95 -1.41 5.95 10.18
CA ILE A 95 -1.75 5.31 11.46
C ILE A 95 -3.03 5.93 12.04
N GLY A 96 -3.11 7.26 12.08
CA GLY A 96 -4.29 7.97 12.57
C GLY A 96 -5.54 7.65 11.74
N LEU A 97 -5.41 7.62 10.42
CA LEU A 97 -6.50 7.34 9.49
C LEU A 97 -7.04 5.91 9.61
N TRP A 98 -6.16 4.91 9.69
CA TRP A 98 -6.57 3.49 9.63
C TRP A 98 -6.87 2.87 10.99
N LEU A 99 -6.25 3.37 12.06
CA LEU A 99 -6.29 2.73 13.38
C LEU A 99 -6.75 3.66 14.51
N GLY A 100 -6.97 4.95 14.23
CA GLY A 100 -7.42 5.93 15.23
C GLY A 100 -6.45 6.10 16.39
N LYS A 101 -5.15 5.94 16.14
CA LYS A 101 -4.07 6.06 17.12
C LYS A 101 -3.21 7.28 16.86
#